data_AF-A0A533XQG8-F1
#
_entry.id   AF-A0A533XQG8-F1
#
_cell.length_a   1.000
_cell.length_b   1.000
_cell.length_c   1.000
_cell.angle_alpha   90.00
_cell.angle_beta   90.00
_cell.angle_gamma   90.00
#
_symmetry.space_group_name_H-M   'P 1'
#
loop_
_entity.id
_entity.type
_entity.pdbx_description
1 polymer ?
#
loop_
_entity_poly.entity_id
_entity_poly.type
_entity_poly.pdbx_seq_one_letter_code
_entity_poly.pdbx_strand_id
1 'polypeptide(L)'
;MDVDGTQSTPYTENDPTNPLNAYGRSKLQGEHEVMTIGGNTLIVRTSWLYGVHGKNFVKTILRAAATQAEVRVVEDQWGSPTYARELAEVIAGLIEQGIRGIVHAGGGRRRRLLLA
;
A
#
# COMPACT_ATOMS: atom_id res chain seq x y z
N MET A 1 5.34 4.71 2.42
CA MET A 1 4.49 4.20 3.50
C MET A 1 4.73 5.08 4.72
N ASP A 2 3.82 5.01 5.67
CA ASP A 2 3.89 5.58 7.02
C ASP A 2 5.02 4.94 7.86
N VAL A 3 5.53 3.77 7.50
CA VAL A 3 6.67 3.08 8.12
C VAL A 3 7.96 3.16 7.29
N ASP A 4 9.11 2.87 7.92
CA ASP A 4 10.46 2.97 7.32
C ASP A 4 10.95 1.74 6.56
N GLY A 5 10.25 0.60 6.67
CA GLY A 5 10.61 -0.63 5.95
C GLY A 5 11.84 -1.37 6.49
N THR A 6 12.39 -0.96 7.64
CA THR A 6 13.58 -1.58 8.26
C THR A 6 13.32 -2.90 8.96
N GLN A 7 12.06 -3.20 9.31
CA GLN A 7 11.70 -4.46 9.97
C GLN A 7 11.70 -5.65 9.00
N SER A 8 12.28 -6.77 9.45
CA SER A 8 12.27 -8.05 8.73
C SER A 8 10.92 -8.76 8.79
N THR A 9 10.08 -8.44 9.77
CA THR A 9 8.71 -8.90 9.92
C THR A 9 7.70 -7.98 9.23
N PRO A 10 6.50 -8.47 8.89
CA PRO A 10 5.40 -7.62 8.46
C PRO A 10 5.03 -6.59 9.54
N TYR A 11 4.84 -5.33 9.15
CA TYR A 11 4.34 -4.29 10.04
C TYR A 11 2.86 -4.53 10.38
N THR A 12 2.54 -4.33 11.64
CA THR A 12 1.20 -4.30 12.21
C THR A 12 0.71 -2.86 12.33
N GLU A 13 -0.59 -2.70 12.56
CA GLU A 13 -1.24 -1.39 12.73
C GLU A 13 -0.75 -0.64 13.98
N ASN A 14 -0.18 -1.38 14.94
CA ASN A 14 0.34 -0.84 16.20
C ASN A 14 1.82 -0.48 16.14
N ASP A 15 2.52 -0.78 15.04
CA ASP A 15 3.92 -0.40 14.89
C ASP A 15 4.07 1.13 14.80
N PRO A 16 5.16 1.69 15.35
CA PRO A 16 5.42 3.12 15.26
C PRO A 16 5.62 3.54 13.80
N THR A 17 5.03 4.67 13.43
CA THR A 17 5.19 5.27 12.11
C THR A 17 6.51 6.03 12.03
N ASN A 18 7.17 5.94 10.87
CA ASN A 18 8.42 6.64 10.55
C ASN A 18 8.50 6.96 9.04
N PRO A 19 7.70 7.92 8.54
CA PRO A 19 7.60 8.18 7.11
C PRO A 19 8.87 8.81 6.51
N LEU A 20 9.51 8.10 5.57
CA LEU A 20 10.78 8.50 4.97
C LEU A 20 10.69 9.67 3.98
N ASN A 21 9.51 9.96 3.43
CA ASN A 21 9.36 10.95 2.37
C ASN A 21 8.15 11.88 2.59
N ALA A 22 8.08 12.96 1.80
CA ALA A 22 7.02 13.96 1.92
C ALA A 22 5.61 13.39 1.73
N TYR A 23 5.45 12.40 0.84
CA TYR A 23 4.19 11.71 0.63
C TYR A 23 3.75 10.91 1.87
N GLY A 24 4.67 10.16 2.51
CA GLY A 24 4.39 9.44 3.74
C GLY A 24 4.01 10.38 4.88
N ARG A 25 4.74 11.49 5.02
CA ARG A 25 4.45 12.51 6.04
C ARG A 25 3.08 13.15 5.84
N SER A 26 2.72 13.51 4.60
CA SER A 26 1.41 14.12 4.33
C SER A 26 0.25 13.14 4.55
N LYS A 27 0.44 11.85 4.28
CA LYS A 27 -0.56 10.81 4.57
C LYS A 27 -0.72 10.58 6.08
N LEU A 28 0.38 10.46 6.82
CA LEU A 28 0.33 10.32 8.28
C LEU A 28 -0.35 11.53 8.95
N GLN A 29 -0.07 12.74 8.47
CA GLN A 29 -0.76 13.95 8.94
C GLN A 29 -2.28 13.86 8.73
N GLY A 30 -2.72 13.40 7.55
CA GLY A 30 -4.15 13.17 7.28
C GLY A 30 -4.77 12.09 8.19
N GLU A 31 -4.03 11.02 8.51
CA GLU A 31 -4.49 10.02 9.49
C GLU A 31 -4.73 10.66 10.85
N HIS A 32 -3.79 11.48 11.34
CA HIS A 32 -3.94 12.20 12.60
C HIS A 32 -5.14 13.15 12.59
N GLU A 33 -5.34 13.91 11.52
CA GLU A 33 -6.47 14.84 11.39
C GLU A 33 -7.83 14.12 11.44
N VAL A 34 -7.98 13.01 10.71
CA VAL A 34 -9.25 12.25 10.73
C VAL A 34 -9.47 11.59 12.10
N MET A 35 -8.41 11.19 12.80
CA MET A 35 -8.52 10.66 14.16
C MET A 35 -8.89 11.73 15.19
N THR A 36 -8.41 12.97 15.05
CA THR A 36 -8.71 14.07 16.00
C THR A 36 -10.10 14.66 15.84
N ILE A 37 -10.66 14.65 14.63
CA ILE A 37 -12.05 15.06 14.38
C ILE A 37 -13.04 14.15 15.13
N GLY A 38 -12.66 12.89 15.37
CA GLY A 38 -13.49 11.89 16.04
C GLY A 38 -14.63 11.35 15.16
N GLY A 39 -15.36 10.36 15.68
CA GLY A 39 -16.48 9.73 14.99
C GLY A 39 -16.20 8.28 14.52
N ASN A 40 -16.99 7.83 13.54
CA ASN A 40 -16.91 6.48 12.98
C ASN A 40 -15.83 6.39 11.89
N THR A 41 -14.57 6.45 12.31
CA THR A 41 -13.41 6.49 11.41
C THR A 41 -12.87 5.09 11.12
N LEU A 42 -12.62 4.81 9.84
CA LEU A 42 -11.88 3.66 9.35
C LEU A 42 -10.73 4.14 8.46
N ILE A 43 -9.49 3.84 8.84
CA ILE A 43 -8.28 4.13 8.08
C ILE A 43 -7.75 2.80 7.54
N VAL A 44 -7.71 2.68 6.21
CA VAL A 44 -7.20 1.48 5.54
C VAL A 44 -5.86 1.80 4.90
N ARG A 45 -4.77 1.30 5.50
CA ARG A 45 -3.43 1.44 4.95
C ARG A 45 -3.19 0.33 3.94
N THR A 46 -2.75 0.72 2.74
CA THR A 46 -2.46 -0.22 1.66
C THR A 46 -1.15 0.10 0.98
N SER A 47 -0.66 -0.83 0.15
CA SER A 47 0.59 -0.65 -0.56
C SER A 47 0.56 -1.25 -1.96
N TRP A 48 1.40 -0.69 -2.84
CA TRP A 48 1.64 -1.21 -4.19
C TRP A 48 0.35 -1.48 -4.97
N LEU A 49 -0.57 -0.50 -4.91
CA LEU A 49 -1.88 -0.59 -5.51
C LEU A 49 -1.78 -0.63 -7.04
N TYR A 50 -2.44 -1.60 -7.67
CA TYR A 50 -2.56 -1.70 -9.12
C TYR A 50 -3.97 -2.10 -9.53
N GLY A 51 -4.35 -1.84 -10.78
CA GLY A 51 -5.68 -2.16 -11.25
C GLY A 51 -5.90 -1.92 -12.74
N VAL A 52 -7.15 -2.16 -13.16
CA VAL A 52 -7.57 -2.03 -14.56
C VAL A 52 -7.58 -0.57 -15.01
N HIS A 53 -7.83 0.37 -14.09
CA HIS A 53 -7.88 1.80 -14.37
C HIS A 53 -6.63 2.53 -13.88
N GLY A 54 -6.36 3.71 -14.43
CA GLY A 54 -5.21 4.55 -14.05
C GLY A 54 -3.84 4.00 -14.45
N LYS A 55 -2.79 4.76 -14.13
CA LYS A 55 -1.39 4.34 -14.28
C LYS A 55 -0.99 3.53 -13.05
N ASN A 56 -0.26 2.43 -13.24
CA ASN A 56 0.28 1.61 -12.14
C ASN A 56 1.53 0.87 -12.60
N PHE A 57 2.27 0.30 -11.64
CA PHE A 57 3.54 -0.37 -11.89
C PHE A 57 3.42 -1.51 -12.91
N VAL A 58 2.39 -2.36 -12.81
CA VAL A 58 2.18 -3.48 -13.74
C VAL A 58 2.07 -2.99 -15.18
N LYS A 59 1.26 -1.94 -15.44
CA LYS A 59 1.15 -1.34 -16.77
C LYS A 59 2.45 -0.70 -17.24
N THR A 60 3.22 -0.09 -16.34
CA THR A 60 4.53 0.47 -16.66
C THR A 60 5.48 -0.63 -17.14
N ILE A 61 5.55 -1.76 -16.44
CA ILE A 61 6.39 -2.90 -16.83
C ILE A 61 5.95 -3.51 -18.15
N LEU A 62 4.65 -3.74 -18.34
CA LEU A 62 4.13 -4.27 -19.61
C LEU A 62 4.46 -3.36 -20.80
N ARG A 63 4.36 -2.04 -20.62
CA ARG A 63 4.73 -1.08 -21.67
C ARG A 63 6.22 -1.07 -21.94
N ALA A 64 7.05 -1.11 -20.90
CA ALA A 64 8.51 -1.16 -21.04
C ALA A 64 8.92 -2.42 -21.80
N ALA A 65 8.43 -3.59 -21.39
CA ALA A 65 8.74 -4.88 -22.01
C ALA A 65 8.29 -4.99 -23.48
N ALA A 66 7.25 -4.25 -23.87
CA ALA A 66 6.81 -4.19 -25.27
C ALA A 66 7.72 -3.34 -26.17
N THR A 67 8.57 -2.48 -25.60
CA THR A 67 9.34 -1.46 -26.34
C THR A 67 10.86 -1.58 -26.16
N GLN A 68 11.31 -2.30 -25.13
CA GLN A 68 12.71 -2.41 -24.75
C GLN A 68 13.15 -3.86 -24.77
N ALA A 69 14.40 -4.11 -25.16
CA ALA A 69 14.98 -5.46 -25.14
C ALA A 69 15.27 -5.96 -23.70
N GLU A 70 15.44 -5.04 -22.75
CA GLU A 70 15.73 -5.32 -21.34
C GLU A 70 14.97 -4.31 -20.46
N VAL A 71 14.41 -4.77 -19.33
CA VAL A 71 13.71 -3.93 -18.36
C VAL A 71 14.37 -4.06 -17.00
N ARG A 72 14.99 -2.97 -16.53
CA ARG A 72 15.67 -2.95 -15.22
C ARG A 72 14.70 -2.54 -14.12
N VAL A 73 14.69 -3.32 -13.05
CA VAL A 73 13.82 -3.13 -11.89
C VAL A 73 14.63 -3.27 -10.61
N VAL A 74 14.26 -2.50 -9.59
CA VAL A 74 14.89 -2.58 -8.26
C VAL A 74 14.65 -3.94 -7.62
N GLU A 75 15.71 -4.56 -7.09
CA GLU A 75 15.65 -5.88 -6.44
C GLU A 75 15.76 -5.83 -4.91
N ASP A 76 16.00 -4.65 -4.34
CA ASP A 76 16.19 -4.42 -2.91
C ASP A 76 14.92 -3.94 -2.20
N GLN A 77 13.83 -3.75 -2.95
CA GLN A 77 12.54 -3.33 -2.40
C GLN A 77 11.60 -4.51 -2.15
N TRP A 78 11.13 -4.58 -0.90
CA TRP A 78 10.13 -5.56 -0.45
C TRP A 78 8.77 -4.89 -0.35
N GLY A 79 7.76 -5.52 -0.91
CA GLY A 79 6.40 -5.02 -0.86
C GLY A 79 5.37 -6.12 -1.07
N SER A 80 4.11 -5.72 -1.06
CA SER A 80 3.02 -6.62 -1.42
C SER A 80 2.07 -5.93 -2.39
N PRO A 81 2.10 -6.28 -3.69
CA PRO A 81 1.17 -5.75 -4.67
C PRO A 81 -0.28 -5.96 -4.24
N THR A 82 -1.10 -4.92 -4.33
CA THR A 82 -2.51 -4.98 -3.94
C THR A 82 -3.39 -4.71 -5.15
N TYR A 83 -4.29 -5.64 -5.48
CA TYR A 83 -5.24 -5.43 -6.55
C TYR A 83 -6.38 -4.53 -6.07
N ALA A 84 -6.61 -3.43 -6.78
CA ALA A 84 -7.58 -2.41 -6.38
C ALA A 84 -9.02 -2.92 -6.25
N ARG A 85 -9.41 -3.92 -7.05
CA ARG A 85 -10.75 -4.53 -6.94
C ARG A 85 -10.91 -5.29 -5.63
N GLU A 86 -9.96 -6.16 -5.30
CA GLU A 86 -9.97 -6.92 -4.05
C GLU A 86 -9.93 -5.98 -2.83
N LEU A 87 -9.12 -4.91 -2.90
CA LEU A 87 -9.09 -3.90 -1.85
C LEU A 87 -10.45 -3.23 -1.67
N ALA A 88 -11.16 -2.89 -2.75
CA ALA A 88 -12.49 -2.29 -2.68
C ALA A 88 -13.51 -3.24 -2.03
N GLU A 89 -13.45 -4.54 -2.36
CA GLU A 89 -14.30 -5.58 -1.76
C GLU A 89 -14.01 -5.72 -0.25
N VAL A 90 -12.74 -5.70 0.15
CA VAL A 90 -12.33 -5.70 1.57
C VAL A 90 -12.85 -4.46 2.30
N ILE A 91 -12.68 -3.26 1.72
CA ILE A 91 -13.15 -2.01 2.34
C ILE A 91 -14.66 -2.05 2.55
N ALA A 92 -15.42 -2.51 1.54
CA ALA A 92 -16.88 -2.64 1.66
C ALA A 92 -17.27 -3.58 2.81
N GLY A 93 -16.63 -4.75 2.92
CA GLY A 93 -16.89 -5.69 4.01
C GLY A 93 -16.54 -5.13 5.40
N LEU A 94 -15.44 -4.37 5.53
CA LEU A 94 -15.06 -3.72 6.78
C LEU A 94 -16.10 -2.68 7.22
N ILE A 95 -16.65 -1.92 6.26
CA ILE A 95 -17.71 -0.94 6.52
C ILE A 95 -19.00 -1.64 6.98
N GLU A 96 -19.41 -2.71 6.28
CA GLU A 96 -20.60 -3.49 6.64
C GLU A 96 -20.50 -4.12 8.04
N GLN A 97 -19.30 -4.56 8.43
CA GLN A 97 -19.02 -5.10 9.77
C GLN A 97 -18.90 -4.01 10.85
N GLY A 98 -18.95 -2.73 10.47
CA GLY A 98 -18.80 -1.62 11.41
C GLY A 98 -17.40 -1.53 12.03
N ILE A 99 -16.38 -2.02 11.32
CA ILE A 99 -14.98 -1.96 11.77
C ILE A 99 -14.51 -0.51 11.82
N ARG A 100 -13.74 -0.19 12.85
CA ARG A 100 -13.22 1.16 13.14
C ARG A 100 -11.74 1.11 13.45
N GLY A 101 -11.10 2.26 13.37
CA GLY A 101 -9.68 2.42 13.64
C GLY A 101 -8.84 2.15 12.40
N ILE A 102 -7.62 1.70 12.62
CA ILE A 102 -6.62 1.49 11.58
C ILE A 102 -6.58 0.00 11.22
N VAL A 103 -6.56 -0.31 9.92
CA VAL A 103 -6.43 -1.67 9.38
C VAL A 103 -5.43 -1.67 8.23
N HIS A 104 -4.56 -2.68 8.19
CA HIS A 104 -3.70 -2.95 7.04
C HIS A 104 -4.42 -3.86 6.05
N ALA A 105 -4.56 -3.39 4.80
CA ALA A 105 -5.12 -4.18 3.71
C ALA A 105 -4.18 -4.17 2.51
N GLY A 106 -3.61 -5.33 2.19
CA GLY A 106 -2.79 -5.53 1.01
C GLY A 106 -2.81 -6.98 0.55
N GLY A 107 -2.30 -7.25 -0.65
CA GLY A 107 -2.08 -8.62 -1.12
C GLY A 107 -1.21 -9.37 -0.10
N GLY A 108 -1.29 -10.71 -0.04
CA GLY A 108 -0.71 -11.54 1.04
C GLY A 108 0.81 -11.42 1.32
N ARG A 109 1.55 -12.54 1.30
CA ARG A 109 2.98 -12.54 1.74
C ARG A 109 3.83 -11.53 0.97
N ARG A 110 4.68 -10.79 1.69
CA ARG A 110 5.76 -9.95 1.13
C ARG A 110 6.49 -10.70 0.00
N ARG A 111 6.61 -10.08 -1.16
CA ARG A 111 7.39 -10.60 -2.28
C ARG A 111 8.54 -9.65 -2.59
N ARG A 112 9.71 -10.22 -2.87
CA ARG A 112 10.84 -9.51 -3.43
C ARG A 112 10.56 -9.28 -4.91
N LEU A 113 10.74 -8.05 -5.39
CA LEU A 113 10.59 -7.76 -6.80
C LEU A 113 11.82 -8.30 -7.54
N LEU A 114 11.57 -9.27 -8.41
CA LEU A 114 12.59 -9.88 -9.28
C LEU A 114 12.07 -9.74 -10.70
N LEU A 115 12.70 -8.87 -11.49
CA LEU A 115 12.52 -8.82 -12.94
C LEU A 115 13.92 -8.70 -13.53
N ALA A 116 14.31 -9.72 -14.30
CA ALA A 116 15.56 -9.80 -15.04
C ALA A 116 15.39 -9.18 -16.42
#